data_AF-A0A3B9V271-F1
#
_entry.id   AF-A0A3B9V271-F1
#
_cell.length_a   1.000
_cell.length_b   1.000
_cell.length_c   1.000
_cell.angle_alpha   90.00
_cell.angle_beta   90.00
_cell.angle_gamma   90.00
#
_symmetry.space_group_name_H-M   'P 1'
#
loop_
_entity.id
_entity.type
_entity.pdbx_description
1 polymer ?
#
loop_
_entity_poly.entity_id
_entity_poly.type
_entity_poly.pdbx_seq_one_letter_code
_entity_poly.pdbx_strand_id
1 'polypeptide(L)' 'NANDLISSASVKDDLRQNTEQAIALGVYGVPTFAVNNALFWGLDRTDMMLDYLENPNVLTTSEMRRLSTLPKAVERRL' A
#
# COMPACT_ATOMS: atom_id res chain seq x y z
N ASN A 1 1.48 31.69 10.18
CA ASN A 1 2.36 30.94 11.10
C ASN A 1 1.94 29.46 11.06
N ALA A 2 2.58 28.53 11.79
CA ALA A 2 2.21 27.11 11.74
C ALA A 2 0.78 26.82 12.28
N ASN A 3 0.36 27.53 13.34
CA ASN A 3 -0.98 27.37 13.92
C ASN A 3 -2.09 27.82 12.97
N ASP A 4 -1.86 28.90 12.22
CA ASP A 4 -2.80 29.38 11.19
C ASP A 4 -2.97 28.31 10.09
N LEU A 5 -1.88 27.65 9.68
CA LEU A 5 -1.93 26.61 8.65
C LEU A 5 -2.65 25.35 9.12
N ILE A 6 -2.37 24.88 10.35
CA ILE A 6 -3.02 23.69 10.94
C ILE A 6 -4.52 23.91 11.12
N SER A 7 -4.95 25.15 11.41
CA SER A 7 -6.36 25.50 11.58
C SER A 7 -7.09 25.85 10.28
N SER A 8 -6.36 26.09 9.18
CA SER A 8 -6.93 26.42 7.87
C SER A 8 -7.88 25.32 7.35
N ALA A 9 -9.06 25.74 6.90
CA ALA A 9 -10.04 24.84 6.30
C ALA A 9 -9.50 24.17 5.03
N SER A 10 -8.87 24.94 4.14
CA SER A 10 -8.33 24.41 2.88
C SER A 10 -7.30 23.30 3.11
N VAL A 11 -6.41 23.48 4.09
CA VAL A 11 -5.37 22.49 4.43
C VAL A 11 -5.99 21.19 4.95
N LYS A 12 -7.06 21.28 5.76
CA LYS A 12 -7.78 20.10 6.26
C LYS A 12 -8.55 19.39 5.15
N ASP A 13 -9.10 20.14 4.21
CA ASP A 13 -9.81 19.59 3.07
C ASP A 13 -8.85 18.83 2.15
N ASP A 14 -7.67 19.40 1.85
CA ASP A 14 -6.62 18.71 1.10
C ASP A 14 -6.17 17.41 1.80
N LEU A 15 -5.97 17.45 3.12
CA LEU A 15 -5.61 16.25 3.90
C LEU A 15 -6.69 15.17 3.82
N ARG A 16 -7.97 15.55 3.90
CA ARG A 16 -9.10 14.62 3.76
C ARG A 16 -9.15 14.01 2.37
N GLN A 17 -9.01 14.83 1.33
CA GLN A 17 -9.02 14.37 -0.06
C GLN A 17 -7.87 13.38 -0.33
N ASN A 18 -6.66 13.66 0.17
CA ASN A 18 -5.53 12.73 0.07
C ASN A 18 -5.81 11.40 0.80
N THR A 19 -6.48 11.45 1.95
CA THR A 19 -6.88 10.25 2.70
C THR A 19 -7.91 9.43 1.93
N GLU A 20 -8.92 10.08 1.34
CA GLU A 20 -9.93 9.43 0.51
C GLU A 20 -9.31 8.79 -0.74
N GLN A 21 -8.36 9.46 -1.38
CA GLN A 21 -7.60 8.90 -2.51
C GLN A 21 -6.80 7.66 -2.10
N ALA A 22 -6.13 7.69 -0.95
CA ALA A 22 -5.39 6.52 -0.44
C ALA A 22 -6.32 5.33 -0.19
N ILE A 23 -7.49 5.56 0.42
CA ILE A 23 -8.52 4.52 0.63
C ILE A 23 -9.02 3.97 -0.72
N ALA A 24 -9.30 4.84 -1.69
CA ALA A 24 -9.75 4.44 -3.02
C ALA A 24 -8.71 3.59 -3.77
N LEU A 25 -7.42 3.81 -3.51
CA LEU A 25 -6.31 2.98 -4.01
C LEU A 25 -6.15 1.64 -3.27
N GLY A 26 -6.92 1.39 -2.20
CA GLY A 26 -6.84 0.18 -1.39
C GLY A 26 -5.78 0.22 -0.29
N VAL A 27 -5.21 1.39 0.02
CA VAL A 27 -4.26 1.56 1.14
C VAL A 27 -4.99 1.36 2.45
N TYR A 28 -4.44 0.50 3.32
CA TYR A 28 -5.03 0.16 4.62
C TYR A 28 -4.10 0.42 5.82
N GLY A 29 -2.86 0.87 5.58
CA GLY A 29 -1.87 1.10 6.63
C GLY A 29 -0.67 1.89 6.14
N VAL A 30 0.23 2.26 7.05
CA VAL A 30 1.45 3.02 6.75
C VAL A 30 2.72 2.30 7.26
N PRO A 31 3.88 2.52 6.61
CA PRO A 31 4.02 3.13 5.28
C PRO A 31 3.50 2.18 4.19
N THR A 32 2.85 2.72 3.15
CA THR A 32 2.49 1.97 1.94
C THR A 32 3.02 2.69 0.72
N PHE A 33 3.69 1.96 -0.16
CA PHE A 33 4.10 2.43 -1.47
C PHE A 33 3.10 1.92 -2.51
N ALA A 34 2.41 2.84 -3.17
CA ALA A 34 1.53 2.52 -4.31
C ALA A 34 2.31 2.72 -5.61
N VAL A 35 2.60 1.63 -6.32
CA VAL A 35 3.39 1.63 -7.56
C VAL A 35 2.60 0.92 -8.65
N ASN A 36 2.20 1.64 -9.69
CA ASN A 36 1.28 1.16 -10.72
C ASN A 36 -0.01 0.59 -10.09
N ASN A 37 -0.26 -0.71 -10.24
CA ASN A 37 -1.42 -1.42 -9.68
C ASN A 37 -1.05 -2.26 -8.45
N ALA A 38 0.16 -2.13 -7.91
CA ALA A 38 0.64 -2.88 -6.76
C ALA A 38 0.78 -1.99 -5.52
N LEU A 39 0.48 -2.57 -4.35
CA LEU A 39 0.67 -1.94 -3.05
C LEU A 39 1.70 -2.72 -2.25
N PHE A 40 2.72 -2.03 -1.74
CA PHE A 40 3.74 -2.59 -0.85
C PHE A 40 3.60 -1.94 0.53
N TRP A 41 3.03 -2.68 1.47
CA TRP A 41 2.82 -2.22 2.84
C TRP A 41 3.92 -2.70 3.77
N GLY A 42 4.55 -1.78 4.49
CA GLY A 42 5.66 -2.04 5.41
C GLY A 42 7.01 -1.64 4.84
N LEU A 43 7.90 -1.17 5.71
CA LEU A 43 9.28 -0.86 5.34
C LEU A 43 10.04 -2.12 4.91
N ASP A 44 9.68 -3.28 5.46
CA ASP A 44 10.25 -4.60 5.13
C ASP A 44 9.79 -5.15 3.76
N ARG A 45 9.05 -4.34 2.98
CA ARG A 45 8.64 -4.66 1.61
C ARG A 45 9.33 -3.79 0.56
N THR A 46 10.29 -2.94 0.96
CA THR A 46 11.02 -2.09 0.00
C THR A 46 11.80 -2.88 -1.03
N ASP A 47 12.48 -3.97 -0.63
CA ASP A 47 13.27 -4.77 -1.57
C ASP A 47 12.37 -5.42 -2.63
N MET A 48 11.22 -5.94 -2.21
CA MET A 48 10.21 -6.50 -3.12
C MET A 48 9.61 -5.43 -4.05
N MET A 49 9.46 -4.19 -3.57
CA MET A 49 9.04 -3.06 -4.40
C MET A 49 10.10 -2.72 -5.46
N LEU A 50 11.39 -2.74 -5.08
CA LEU A 50 12.50 -2.50 -6.01
C LEU A 50 12.55 -3.60 -7.08
N ASP A 51 12.43 -4.87 -6.71
CA ASP A 51 12.34 -5.99 -7.66
C ASP A 51 11.17 -5.83 -8.64
N TYR A 52 10.02 -5.32 -8.15
CA TYR A 52 8.85 -5.05 -8.99
C TYR A 52 9.06 -3.87 -9.95
N LEU A 53 9.78 -2.83 -9.52
CA LEU A 53 10.15 -1.71 -10.38
C LEU A 53 11.09 -2.13 -11.51
N GLU A 54 12.02 -3.05 -11.22
CA GLU A 54 12.91 -3.63 -12.23
C GLU A 54 12.16 -4.59 -13.17
N ASN A 55 11.26 -5.42 -12.64
CA ASN A 55 10.47 -6.36 -13.40
C ASN A 55 9.04 -6.52 -12.83
N PRO A 56 8.05 -5.81 -13.41
CA PRO A 56 6.66 -5.90 -12.95
C PRO A 56 6.05 -7.30 -13.03
N ASN A 57 6.61 -8.20 -13.85
CA ASN A 57 6.12 -9.56 -13.97
C ASN A 57 6.49 -10.47 -12.80
N VAL A 58 7.37 -10.04 -11.87
CA VAL A 58 7.84 -10.85 -10.73
C VAL A 58 6.66 -11.42 -9.92
N LEU A 59 5.61 -10.63 -9.71
CA LEU A 59 4.39 -11.00 -8.97
C LEU A 59 3.48 -11.97 -9.72
N THR A 60 3.72 -12.19 -11.01
CA THR A 60 2.91 -13.05 -11.89
C THR A 60 3.62 -14.34 -12.30
N THR A 61 4.84 -14.57 -11.81
CA THR A 61 5.58 -15.82 -12.04
C THR A 61 4.77 -17.04 -11.57
N SER A 62 5.07 -18.22 -12.11
CA SER A 62 4.42 -19.47 -11.68
C SER A 62 4.62 -19.72 -10.19
N GLU A 63 5.82 -19.45 -9.66
CA GLU A 63 6.14 -19.62 -8.24
C GLU A 63 5.38 -18.62 -7.36
N MET A 64 5.29 -17.34 -7.74
CA MET A 64 4.46 -16.38 -6.98
C MET A 64 2.98 -16.79 -6.98
N ARG A 65 2.44 -17.25 -8.11
CA ARG A 65 1.07 -17.77 -8.16
C ARG A 65 0.88 -18.98 -7.26
N ARG A 66 1.86 -19.89 -7.19
CA ARG A 66 1.84 -21.06 -6.29
C ARG A 66 1.76 -20.67 -4.81
N LEU A 67 2.34 -19.54 -4.39
CA LEU A 67 2.25 -19.10 -2.99
C LEU A 67 0.80 -18.89 -2.53
N SER A 68 -0.08 -18.43 -3.42
CA SER A 68 -1.50 -18.21 -3.11
C SER A 68 -2.29 -19.50 -2.84
N THR A 69 -1.76 -20.65 -3.28
CA THR A 69 -2.39 -21.96 -3.10
C THR A 69 -1.79 -22.76 -1.94
N LEU A 70 -0.78 -22.23 -1.26
CA LEU A 70 -0.17 -22.92 -0.12
C LEU A 70 -1.17 -23.02 1.04
N PRO A 71 -1.22 -24.18 1.74
CA PRO A 71 -2.09 -24.33 2.88
C PRO A 71 -1.69 -23.34 3.98
N LYS A 72 -2.68 -22.62 4.51
CA LYS A 72 -2.46 -21.74 5.67
C LYS A 72 -2.19 -22.61 6.90
N ALA A 73 -1.14 -22.28 7.65
CA ALA A 73 -0.76 -23.05 8.84
C ALA A 73 -1.83 -22.97 9.95
N VAL A 74 -2.38 -21.78 10.17
CA VAL A 74 -3.49 -21.54 11.10
C VAL A 74 -4.43 -20.53 10.45
N GLU A 75 -5.72 -20.85 10.42
CA GLU A 75 -6.76 -19.93 9.95
C GLU A 75 -7.75 -19.70 11.09
N ARG A 76 -7.92 -18.43 11.48
CA ARG A 76 -8.90 -18.06 12.48
C ARG A 76 -10.29 -18.11 11.84
N ARG A 77 -11.16 -18.98 12.35
CA ARG A 77 -12.59 -18.96 12.02
C ARG A 77 -13.23 -17.79 12.77
N LEU A 78 -13.93 -16.94 12.03
CA LEU A 78 -14.80 -15.90 12.56
C LEU A 78 -16.20 -16.48 12.83
#